data_AF-A0A946VVB1-F1
#
_entry.id   AF-A0A946VVB1-F1
#
_cell.length_a   1.000
_cell.length_b   1.000
_cell.length_c   1.000
_cell.angle_alpha   90.00
_cell.angle_beta   90.00
_cell.angle_gamma   90.00
#
_symmetry.space_group_name_H-M   'P 1'
#
loop_
_entity.id
_entity.type
_entity.pdbx_description
1 polymer ?
#
loop_
_entity_poly.entity_id
_entity_poly.type
_entity_poly.pdbx_seq_one_letter_code
_entity_poly.pdbx_strand_id
1 'polypeptide(L)'
;PINRLIDISGEWADKEKVMAVYRSQNGENDYPQLVSALDKARTFTLPEEVTFAEGFYCYTPEDLRQSLPQVTRAAIELYLKRHSEPD
;
A
#
# COMPACT_ATOMS: atom_id res chain seq x y z
N PRO A 1 -8.00 -3.56 0.70
CA PRO A 1 -7.91 -2.43 1.65
C PRO A 1 -6.46 -2.29 2.11
N ILE A 2 -6.04 -1.12 2.58
CA ILE A 2 -4.80 -1.02 3.36
C ILE A 2 -5.25 -0.88 4.81
N ASN A 3 -4.78 -1.78 5.67
CA ASN A 3 -5.12 -1.77 7.11
C ASN A 3 -3.86 -1.79 7.99
N ARG A 4 -2.67 -1.74 7.39
CA ARG A 4 -1.40 -1.67 8.07
C ARG A 4 -0.45 -0.80 7.27
N LEU A 5 0.19 0.14 7.94
CA LEU A 5 1.29 0.94 7.40
C LEU A 5 2.57 0.49 8.08
N ILE A 6 3.65 0.35 7.32
CA ILE A 6 4.99 0.05 7.81
C ILE A 6 5.87 1.25 7.47
N ASP A 7 6.53 1.81 8.48
CA ASP A 7 7.56 2.84 8.30
C ASP A 7 8.75 2.22 7.58
N ILE A 8 9.12 2.82 6.44
CA ILE A 8 10.27 2.42 5.61
C ILE A 8 11.26 3.57 5.42
N SER A 9 11.20 4.58 6.31
CA SER A 9 12.02 5.79 6.19
C SER A 9 13.52 5.48 6.24
N GLY A 10 13.94 4.48 7.03
CA GLY A 10 15.33 4.04 7.12
C GLY A 10 15.82 3.29 5.87
N GLU A 11 14.90 2.63 5.17
CA GLU A 11 15.17 1.72 4.05
C GLU A 11 14.96 2.39 2.68
N TRP A 12 14.38 3.60 2.66
CA TRP A 12 14.02 4.31 1.42
C TRP A 12 15.19 4.42 0.43
N ALA A 13 16.38 4.75 0.93
CA ALA A 13 17.57 4.92 0.09
C ALA A 13 17.95 3.64 -0.66
N ASP A 14 17.77 2.47 -0.05
CA ASP A 14 18.07 1.19 -0.69
C ASP A 14 16.93 0.76 -1.62
N LYS A 15 15.67 1.02 -1.23
CA LYS A 15 14.51 0.82 -2.11
C LYS A 15 14.63 1.62 -3.41
N GLU A 16 15.03 2.89 -3.34
CA GLU A 16 15.24 3.75 -4.51
C GLU A 16 16.29 3.17 -5.47
N LYS A 17 17.42 2.68 -4.95
CA LYS A 17 18.46 2.02 -5.75
C LYS A 17 17.92 0.78 -6.47
N VAL A 18 17.12 -0.03 -5.78
CA VAL A 18 16.51 -1.24 -6.36
C VAL A 18 15.52 -0.85 -7.48
N MET A 19 14.68 0.17 -7.26
CA MET A 19 13.75 0.65 -8.29
C MET A 19 14.48 1.16 -9.55
N ALA A 20 15.66 1.78 -9.39
CA ALA A 20 16.47 2.26 -10.51
C ALA A 20 17.02 1.14 -11.42
N VAL A 21 17.11 -0.11 -10.93
CA VAL A 21 17.58 -1.26 -11.73
C VAL A 21 16.57 -1.64 -12.82
N TYR A 22 15.27 -1.39 -12.61
CA TYR A 22 14.18 -1.75 -13.53
C TYR A 22 14.04 -0.76 -14.70
N ARG A 23 15.13 -0.57 -15.45
CA ARG A 23 15.22 0.39 -16.57
C ARG A 23 14.19 0.20 -17.68
N SER A 24 13.70 -1.02 -17.90
CA SER A 24 12.67 -1.29 -18.91
C SER A 24 11.28 -0.75 -18.53
N GLN A 25 10.99 -0.54 -17.23
CA GLN A 25 9.74 0.07 -16.78
C GLN A 25 9.83 1.59 -16.67
N ASN A 26 11.03 2.11 -16.36
CA ASN A 26 11.28 3.55 -16.17
C ASN A 26 11.26 4.36 -17.50
N GLY A 27 11.26 3.69 -18.65
CA GLY A 27 11.19 4.34 -19.97
C GLY A 27 9.78 4.65 -20.46
N GLU A 28 8.75 3.98 -19.92
CA GLU A 28 7.35 4.15 -20.33
C GLU A 28 6.50 4.88 -19.30
N ASN A 29 6.81 4.72 -18.00
CA ASN A 29 6.13 5.40 -16.90
C ASN A 29 7.17 5.80 -15.85
N ASP A 30 7.03 6.97 -15.25
CA ASP A 30 7.88 7.39 -14.11
C ASP A 30 7.49 6.65 -12.83
N TYR A 31 7.71 5.33 -12.86
CA TYR A 31 7.37 4.40 -11.81
C TYR A 31 8.05 4.76 -10.48
N PRO A 32 9.33 5.17 -10.44
CA PRO A 32 9.97 5.58 -9.19
C PRO A 32 9.30 6.82 -8.56
N GLN A 33 8.93 7.84 -9.36
CA GLN A 33 8.20 8.99 -8.82
C GLN A 33 6.80 8.61 -8.32
N LEU A 34 6.09 7.75 -9.04
CA LEU A 34 4.76 7.29 -8.61
C LEU A 34 4.83 6.56 -7.25
N VAL A 35 5.77 5.63 -7.09
CA VAL A 35 5.96 4.89 -5.83
C VAL A 35 6.35 5.85 -4.70
N SER A 36 7.27 6.79 -4.97
CA SER A 36 7.67 7.81 -4.00
C SER A 36 6.50 8.67 -3.53
N ALA A 37 5.69 9.17 -4.47
CA ALA A 37 4.51 9.96 -4.14
C ALA A 37 3.50 9.16 -3.30
N LEU A 38 3.31 7.88 -3.64
CA LEU A 38 2.38 7.00 -2.95
C LEU A 38 2.83 6.69 -1.51
N ASP A 39 4.12 6.41 -1.31
CA ASP A 39 4.67 6.12 0.02
C ASP A 39 4.72 7.36 0.90
N LYS A 40 4.94 8.55 0.32
CA LYS A 40 4.82 9.83 1.04
C LYS A 40 3.37 10.15 1.41
N ALA A 41 2.42 9.94 0.50
CA ALA A 41 1.01 10.22 0.79
C ALA A 41 0.49 9.39 1.98
N ARG A 42 1.04 8.19 2.18
CA ARG A 42 0.70 7.31 3.32
C ARG A 42 1.18 7.81 4.67
N THR A 43 2.13 8.75 4.73
CA THR A 43 2.63 9.27 6.01
C THR A 43 1.75 10.36 6.61
N PHE A 44 0.73 10.85 5.88
CA PHE A 44 -0.12 11.97 6.32
C PHE A 44 -0.87 11.71 7.64
N THR A 45 -1.02 10.45 8.03
CA THR A 45 -1.66 10.05 9.30
C THR A 45 -0.67 9.49 10.32
N LEU A 46 0.63 9.56 10.04
CA LEU A 46 1.73 9.04 10.86
C LEU A 46 2.49 10.19 11.55
N PRO A 47 3.35 9.88 12.54
CA PRO A 47 4.25 10.87 13.14
C PRO A 47 5.15 11.56 12.10
N GLU A 48 5.56 12.79 12.39
CA GLU A 48 6.34 13.65 11.47
C GLU A 48 7.69 13.03 11.08
N GLU A 49 8.27 12.20 11.95
CA GLU A 49 9.53 11.51 11.72
C GLU A 49 9.42 10.43 10.63
N VAL A 50 8.20 9.98 10.32
CA VAL A 50 7.93 8.99 9.28
C VAL A 50 7.82 9.70 7.92
N THR A 51 8.85 9.53 7.10
CA THR A 51 8.98 10.20 5.79
C THR A 51 8.52 9.33 4.62
N PHE A 52 8.49 8.01 4.80
CA PHE A 52 7.95 7.06 3.83
C PHE A 52 7.24 5.90 4.54
N ALA A 53 6.09 5.47 4.03
CA ALA A 53 5.38 4.30 4.55
C ALA A 53 4.80 3.42 3.44
N GLU A 54 4.95 2.10 3.58
CA GLU A 54 4.30 1.13 2.70
C GLU A 54 2.98 0.63 3.29
N GLY A 55 1.98 0.49 2.40
CA GLY A 55 0.65 0.02 2.77
C GLY A 55 0.46 -1.46 2.50
N PHE A 56 0.11 -2.21 3.53
CA PHE A 56 -0.18 -3.63 3.48
C PHE A 56 -1.61 -3.94 3.90
N TYR A 57 -2.06 -5.13 3.51
CA TYR A 57 -3.22 -5.76 4.09
C TYR A 57 -2.77 -6.94 4.96
N CYS A 58 -3.00 -6.82 6.26
CA CYS A 58 -2.79 -7.91 7.20
C CYS A 58 -4.11 -8.64 7.43
N TYR A 59 -4.14 -9.92 7.06
CA TYR A 59 -5.23 -10.84 7.38
C TYR A 59 -5.25 -11.13 8.88
N THR A 60 -6.44 -11.10 9.47
CA THR A 60 -6.65 -11.52 10.85
C THR A 60 -6.53 -13.05 10.96
N PRO A 61 -6.27 -13.59 12.15
CA PRO A 61 -6.32 -15.04 12.36
C PRO A 61 -7.65 -15.68 11.96
N GLU A 62 -8.75 -14.93 12.02
CA GLU A 62 -10.06 -15.39 11.56
C GLU A 62 -10.12 -15.48 10.03
N ASP A 63 -9.64 -14.45 9.32
CA ASP A 63 -9.60 -14.47 7.85
C ASP A 63 -8.77 -15.66 7.33
N LEU A 64 -7.68 -16.00 8.01
CA LEU A 64 -6.81 -17.13 7.64
C LEU A 64 -7.48 -18.50 7.84
N ARG A 65 -8.56 -18.59 8.64
CA ARG A 65 -9.36 -19.81 8.80
C ARG A 65 -10.41 -19.98 7.70
N GLN A 66 -10.68 -18.93 6.94
CA GLN A 66 -11.68 -18.94 5.88
C GLN A 66 -11.07 -19.37 4.55
N SER A 67 -11.94 -19.81 3.62
CA SER A 67 -11.51 -20.09 2.25
C SER A 67 -11.21 -18.80 1.49
N LEU A 68 -10.30 -18.86 0.53
CA LEU A 68 -9.95 -17.72 -0.33
C LEU A 68 -11.18 -17.04 -0.97
N PRO A 69 -12.21 -17.75 -1.47
CA PRO A 69 -13.43 -17.12 -1.99
C PRO A 69 -14.18 -16.28 -0.94
N GLN A 70 -14.26 -16.74 0.31
CA GLN A 70 -14.94 -16.02 1.39
C GLN A 70 -14.21 -14.73 1.73
N VAL A 71 -12.89 -14.80 1.91
CA VAL A 71 -12.05 -13.64 2.23
C VAL A 71 -12.05 -12.63 1.08
N THR A 72 -11.96 -13.11 -0.17
CA THR A 72 -12.03 -12.26 -1.37
C THR A 72 -13.36 -11.53 -1.45
N ARG A 73 -14.48 -12.22 -1.21
CA ARG A 73 -15.80 -11.61 -1.23
C ARG A 73 -15.93 -10.54 -0.15
N ALA A 74 -15.52 -10.83 1.08
CA ALA A 74 -15.54 -9.86 2.17
C ALA A 74 -14.68 -8.62 1.85
N ALA A 75 -13.50 -8.81 1.25
CA ALA A 75 -12.64 -7.71 0.83
C ALA A 75 -13.28 -6.83 -0.25
N ILE A 76 -13.98 -7.41 -1.22
CA ILE A 76 -14.71 -6.68 -2.26
C ILE A 76 -15.89 -5.91 -1.66
N GLU A 77 -16.66 -6.53 -0.77
CA GLU A 77 -17.80 -5.91 -0.11
C GLU A 77 -17.42 -4.65 0.69
N LEU A 78 -16.24 -4.62 1.30
CA LEU A 78 -15.71 -3.43 1.99
C LEU A 78 -15.55 -2.22 1.04
N TYR A 79 -15.18 -2.45 -0.22
CA TYR A 79 -15.05 -1.36 -1.20
C TYR A 79 -16.39 -0.96 -1.78
N LEU A 80 -17.29 -1.91 -2.01
CA LEU A 80 -18.62 -1.63 -2.58
C LEU A 80 -19.53 -0.88 -1.60
N LYS A 81 -19.51 -1.23 -0.30
CA LYS A 81 -20.29 -0.52 0.73
C LYS A 81 -19.91 0.95 0.85
N ARG A 82 -18.64 1.29 0.64
CA ARG A 82 -18.13 2.67 0.73
C ARG A 82 -18.61 3.59 -0.41
N HIS A 83 -19.30 3.04 -1.41
CA HIS A 83 -19.93 3.80 -2.51
C HIS A 83 -21.46 3.87 -2.40
N SER A 84 -22.05 3.41 -1.29
CA SER A 84 -23.51 3.36 -1.10
C SER A 84 -24.02 4.28 0.01
N GLU A 85 -23.16 5.05 0.68
CA GLU A 85 -23.59 6.11 1.59
C GLU A 85 -23.73 7.42 0.79
N PRO A 86 -24.89 8.12 0.83
CA PRO A 86 -25.04 9.42 0.21
C PRO A 86 -24.31 10.50 1.04
N ASP A 87 -23.60 11.39 0.36
CA ASP A 87 -22.97 12.60 0.92
C ASP A 87 -23.98 13.53 1.62
#